data_AF-A0A1T5E7M8-F1
#
_entry.id   AF-A0A1T5E7M8-F1
#
_cell.length_a   1.000
_cell.length_b   1.000
_cell.length_c   1.000
_cell.angle_alpha   90.00
_cell.angle_beta   90.00
_cell.angle_gamma   90.00
#
_symmetry.space_group_name_H-M   'P 1'
#
loop_
_entity.id
_entity.type
_entity.pdbx_description
1 polymer ?
#
loop_
_entity_poly.entity_id
_entity_poly.type
_entity_poly.pdbx_seq_one_letter_code
_entity_poly.pdbx_strand_id
1 'polypeptide(L)' 'MLSSTLLIAGLGVTEIILIVVVVLLLFGGKKIPELMRGLGKGIKEFKTAQNGEGDNAAATHKDQDNK' A
#
# COMPACT_ATOMS: atom_id res chain seq x y z
N MET A 1 -19.11 22.31 -20.71
CA MET A 1 -17.68 22.57 -20.45
C MET A 1 -17.39 22.67 -18.95
N LEU A 2 -18.02 23.58 -18.20
CA LEU A 2 -17.83 23.70 -16.74
C LEU A 2 -18.23 22.44 -15.95
N SER A 3 -19.32 21.76 -16.33
CA SER A 3 -19.78 20.51 -15.69
C SER A 3 -18.86 19.32 -15.96
N SER A 4 -18.19 19.28 -17.11
CA SER A 4 -17.24 18.23 -17.47
C SER A 4 -15.90 18.43 -16.75
N THR A 5 -15.47 19.68 -16.61
CA THR A 5 -14.32 20.03 -15.77
C THR A 5 -14.60 19.79 -14.30
N LEU A 6 -15.83 20.03 -13.81
CA LEU A 6 -16.24 19.66 -12.45
C LEU A 6 -16.43 18.15 -12.27
N LEU A 7 -16.69 17.37 -13.32
CA LEU A 7 -16.67 15.90 -13.22
C LEU A 7 -15.24 15.35 -13.10
N ILE A 8 -14.26 15.97 -13.76
CA ILE A 8 -12.86 15.53 -13.73
C ILE A 8 -12.11 16.14 -12.52
N ALA A 9 -12.40 17.40 -12.17
CA ALA A 9 -11.89 18.09 -10.97
C ALA A 9 -12.72 17.79 -9.70
N GLY A 10 -13.91 17.25 -9.88
CA GLY A 10 -14.83 16.78 -8.84
C GLY A 10 -15.03 15.27 -8.90
N LEU A 11 -14.03 14.51 -9.37
CA LEU A 11 -13.67 13.25 -8.72
C LEU A 11 -13.16 13.59 -7.32
N GLY A 12 -14.05 14.16 -6.52
CA GLY A 12 -13.79 14.56 -5.16
C GLY A 12 -13.55 13.30 -4.33
N VAL A 13 -13.12 13.54 -3.10
CA VAL A 13 -12.93 12.51 -2.08
C VAL A 13 -14.14 11.55 -2.01
N THR A 14 -15.34 12.05 -2.29
CA THR A 14 -16.60 11.29 -2.36
C THR A 14 -16.59 10.14 -3.38
N GLU A 15 -16.25 10.39 -4.66
CA GLU A 15 -16.20 9.35 -5.69
C GLU A 15 -15.14 8.30 -5.36
N ILE A 16 -13.98 8.74 -4.87
CA ILE A 16 -12.91 7.82 -4.45
C ILE A 16 -13.39 6.95 -3.30
N ILE A 17 -14.08 7.53 -2.31
CA ILE A 17 -14.69 6.78 -1.21
C ILE A 17 -15.70 5.76 -1.75
N LEU A 18 -16.56 6.15 -2.70
CA LEU A 18 -17.54 5.26 -3.32
C LEU A 18 -16.89 4.06 -4.02
N ILE A 19 -15.84 4.31 -4.80
CA ILE A 19 -15.06 3.25 -5.48
C ILE A 19 -14.40 2.34 -4.44
N VAL A 20 -13.76 2.92 -3.41
CA VAL A 20 -13.14 2.15 -2.33
C VAL A 20 -14.18 1.30 -1.62
N VAL A 21 -15.37 1.82 -1.32
CA VAL A 21 -16.46 1.07 -0.70
C VAL A 21 -16.90 -0.10 -1.57
N VAL A 22 -17.10 0.11 -2.88
CA VAL A 22 -17.47 -0.99 -3.80
C VAL A 22 -16.37 -2.06 -3.86
N VAL A 23 -15.11 -1.66 -3.96
CA VAL A 23 -13.96 -2.58 -3.94
C VAL A 23 -13.90 -3.33 -2.60
N LEU A 24 -14.14 -2.66 -1.48
CA LEU A 24 -14.20 -3.26 -0.16
C LEU A 24 -15.40 -4.20 0.03
N LEU A 25 -16.52 -4.00 -0.66
CA LEU A 25 -17.64 -4.93 -0.66
C LEU A 25 -17.35 -6.19 -1.48
N LEU A 26 -16.68 -6.04 -2.64
CA LEU A 26 -16.33 -7.16 -3.52
C LEU A 26 -15.19 -8.02 -2.94
N PHE A 27 -14.13 -7.38 -2.44
CA PHE A 27 -12.95 -8.07 -1.94
C PHE A 27 -12.94 -8.21 -0.42
N GLY A 28 -13.69 -7.39 0.32
CA GLY A 28 -13.66 -7.37 1.78
C GLY A 28 -12.56 -6.47 2.36
N GLY A 29 -12.84 -5.83 3.50
CA GLY A 29 -11.90 -4.97 4.26
C GLY A 29 -10.54 -5.59 4.59
N LYS A 30 -10.47 -6.92 4.65
CA LYS A 30 -9.26 -7.66 5.06
C LYS A 30 -8.37 -8.08 3.89
N LYS A 31 -8.91 -8.21 2.67
CA LYS A 31 -8.14 -8.72 1.51
C LYS A 31 -7.19 -7.68 0.95
N ILE A 32 -7.55 -6.39 0.93
CA ILE A 32 -6.68 -5.32 0.45
C ILE A 32 -5.38 -5.22 1.31
N PRO A 33 -5.44 -5.14 2.66
CA PRO A 33 -4.23 -5.15 3.49
C PRO A 33 -3.42 -6.46 3.40
N GLU A 34 -4.09 -7.60 3.27
CA GLU A 34 -3.45 -8.92 3.11
C GLU A 34 -2.64 -8.99 1.82
N LEU A 35 -3.23 -8.56 0.70
CA LEU A 35 -2.56 -8.45 -0.60
C LEU A 35 -1.39 -7.46 -0.57
N MET A 36 -1.59 -6.28 0.04
CA MET A 36 -0.51 -5.29 0.19
C MET A 36 0.65 -5.81 1.05
N ARG A 37 0.38 -6.57 2.12
CA ARG A 37 1.42 -7.20 2.95
C ARG A 37 2.19 -8.27 2.17
N GLY A 38 1.49 -9.09 1.38
CA GLY A 38 2.11 -10.09 0.51
C GLY A 38 2.99 -9.44 -0.56
N LEU A 39 2.45 -8.46 -1.28
CA LEU A 39 3.15 -7.70 -2.31
C LEU A 39 4.36 -6.96 -1.72
N GLY A 40 4.21 -6.33 -0.56
CA GLY A 40 5.29 -5.59 0.11
C GLY A 40 6.45 -6.49 0.54
N LYS A 41 6.17 -7.70 1.03
CA LYS A 41 7.21 -8.71 1.31
C LYS A 41 7.93 -9.14 0.03
N GLY A 42 7.17 -9.46 -1.03
CA GLY A 42 7.75 -9.84 -2.33
C GLY A 42 8.62 -8.73 -2.94
N ILE A 43 8.17 -7.46 -2.89
CA ILE A 43 8.97 -6.31 -3.35
C ILE A 43 10.22 -6.14 -2.48
N LYS A 44 10.13 -6.32 -1.16
CA LYS A 44 11.28 -6.25 -0.25
C LYS A 44 12.32 -7.32 -0.59
N GLU A 45 11.88 -8.58 -0.71
CA GLU A 45 12.75 -9.71 -1.06
C GLU A 45 13.36 -9.54 -2.46
N PHE A 46 12.58 -9.08 -3.43
CA PHE A 46 13.06 -8.77 -4.78
C PHE A 46 14.15 -7.70 -4.76
N LYS A 47 13.95 -6.62 -3.99
CA LYS A 47 14.94 -5.55 -3.85
C LYS A 47 16.21 -6.01 -3.14
N THR A 48 16.08 -6.85 -2.10
CA THR A 48 17.22 -7.45 -1.40
C THR A 48 18.03 -8.36 -2.33
N ALA A 49 17.37 -9.21 -3.12
CA ALA A 49 18.03 -10.08 -4.09
C ALA A 49 18.70 -9.28 -5.22
N GLN A 50 18.05 -8.22 -5.70
CA GLN A 50 18.58 -7.37 -6.76
C GLN A 50 19.84 -6.60 -6.32
N ASN A 51 19.89 -6.14 -5.07
CA ASN A 51 21.03 -5.36 -4.57
C ASN A 51 22.20 -6.25 -4.08
N GLY A 52 22.07 -7.57 -4.09
CA GLY A 52 23.14 -8.48 -3.67
C GLY A 52 23.44 -8.46 -2.17
N GLU A 53 22.73 -7.68 -1.36
CA GLU A 53 22.76 -7.80 0.10
C GLU A 53 21.98 -9.04 0.56
N GLY A 54 22.59 -10.21 0.39
CA GLY A 54 22.21 -11.40 1.15
C GLY A 54 22.28 -11.09 2.65
N ASP A 55 21.13 -11.22 3.31
CA ASP A 55 20.96 -11.30 4.76
C ASP A 55 21.61 -10.21 5.63
N ASN A 56 21.10 -8.97 5.60
CA ASN A 56 21.27 -8.01 6.72
C ASN A 56 20.13 -6.98 6.83
N ALA A 57 18.88 -7.37 6.56
CA ALA A 57 17.71 -6.45 6.64
C ALA A 57 16.62 -6.89 7.64
N ALA A 58 17.04 -7.57 8.71
CA ALA A 58 16.19 -7.98 9.83
C ALA A 58 16.80 -7.60 11.19
N ALA A 59 17.18 -6.33 11.37
CA ALA A 59 17.32 -5.72 12.71
C ALA A 59 17.38 -4.20 12.60
N THR A 60 16.25 -3.56 12.31
CA THR A 60 15.97 -2.24 12.92
C THR A 60 15.01 -2.48 14.08
N HIS A 61 15.45 -3.31 15.02
CA HIS A 61 15.02 -3.18 16.40
C HIS A 61 15.71 -1.91 16.91
N LYS A 62 14.91 -0.87 17.18
CA LYS A 62 15.22 0.06 18.26
C LYS A 62 15.32 -0.76 19.54
N ASP A 63 16.51 -1.26 19.83
CA ASP A 63 16.91 -1.74 21.15
C ASP A 63 18.43 -1.63 21.20
N GLN A 64 18.90 -0.38 21.38
CA GLN A 64 20.10 -0.15 22.15
C GLN A 64 19.63 0.39 23.50
N ASP A 65 19.22 -0.53 24.36
CA ASP A 65 19.40 -0.39 25.79
C ASP A 65 20.89 -0.67 26.13
N ASN A 66 21.42 0.18 27.01
CA ASN A 66 22.55 0.01 27.91
C ASN A 66 24.01 0.04 27.41
N LYS A 67 24.69 1.18 27.62
CA LYS A 67 25.75 1.34 28.65
C LYS A 67 25.99 2.81 29.01
#